data_AF-A0A4P5QS63-F1
#
_entry.id   AF-A0A4P5QS63-F1
#
_cell.length_a   1.000
_cell.length_b   1.000
_cell.length_c   1.000
_cell.angle_alpha   90.00
_cell.angle_beta   90.00
_cell.angle_gamma   90.00
#
_symmetry.space_group_name_H-M   'P 1'
#
loop_
_entity.id
_entity.type
_entity.pdbx_description
1 polymer ?
#
loop_
_entity_poly.entity_id
_entity_poly.type
_entity_poly.pdbx_seq_one_letter_code
_entity_poly.pdbx_strand_id
1 'polypeptide(L)'
;MAVHDLGKKANSRILAKAASAYENSAVRRLGYLLERFGHIRQADALRPFADKAKSFKALDPASKPIVAELKMLEEKSPVWKLVINVPVEIDL
;
A
#
# COMPACT_ATOMS: atom_id res chain seq x y z
N MET A 1 0.34 -12.40 -7.71
CA MET A 1 0.67 -12.48 -9.16
C MET A 1 0.24 -11.25 -9.97
N ALA A 2 -1.00 -10.74 -9.86
CA ALA A 2 -1.48 -9.63 -10.70
C ALA A 2 -0.66 -8.31 -10.65
N VAL A 3 -0.15 -7.91 -9.48
CA VAL A 3 0.59 -6.64 -9.31
C VAL A 3 1.93 -6.64 -10.07
N HIS A 4 2.58 -7.80 -10.15
CA HIS A 4 3.91 -7.95 -10.75
C HIS A 4 3.88 -7.84 -12.29
N ASP A 5 2.77 -8.23 -12.92
CA ASP A 5 2.57 -8.07 -14.37
C ASP A 5 2.04 -6.68 -14.75
N LEU A 6 1.21 -6.09 -13.90
CA LEU A 6 0.70 -4.71 -14.08
C LEU A 6 1.83 -3.68 -14.00
N GLY A 7 2.76 -3.84 -13.06
CA GLY A 7 3.89 -2.91 -12.90
C GLY A 7 4.74 -2.76 -14.16
N LYS A 8 5.00 -3.85 -14.90
CA LYS A 8 5.81 -3.80 -16.14
C LYS A 8 5.11 -3.11 -17.31
N LYS A 9 3.77 -3.11 -17.36
CA LYS A 9 2.98 -2.56 -18.49
C LYS A 9 2.33 -1.21 -18.18
N ALA A 10 2.23 -0.82 -16.91
CA ALA A 10 1.56 0.42 -16.51
C ALA A 10 2.41 1.65 -16.85
N ASN A 11 1.90 2.49 -17.76
CA ASN A 11 2.42 3.83 -17.97
C ASN A 11 2.13 4.69 -16.73
N SER A 12 3.17 5.25 -16.10
CA SER A 12 3.07 6.01 -14.85
C SER A 12 2.10 7.20 -14.93
N ARG A 13 2.00 7.87 -16.09
CA ARG A 13 1.08 8.99 -16.28
C ARG A 13 -0.37 8.53 -16.36
N ILE A 14 -0.63 7.42 -17.05
CA ILE A 14 -1.97 6.82 -17.12
C ILE A 14 -2.38 6.31 -15.73
N LEU A 15 -1.45 5.70 -15.01
CA LEU A 15 -1.66 5.21 -13.64
C LEU A 15 -2.07 6.35 -12.70
N ALA A 16 -1.33 7.47 -12.69
CA ALA A 16 -1.68 8.62 -11.86
C ALA A 16 -3.04 9.24 -12.24
N LYS A 17 -3.36 9.28 -13.54
CA LYS A 17 -4.67 9.77 -14.01
C LYS A 17 -5.81 8.84 -13.61
N ALA A 18 -5.63 7.54 -13.71
CA ALA A 18 -6.64 6.57 -13.27
C ALA A 18 -6.81 6.64 -11.75
N ALA A 19 -5.72 6.77 -10.99
CA ALA A 19 -5.72 6.83 -9.54
C ALA A 19 -6.59 7.96 -8.95
N SER A 20 -6.78 9.08 -9.66
CA SER A 20 -7.68 10.14 -9.18
C SER A 20 -9.16 9.75 -9.11
N ALA A 21 -9.57 8.67 -9.79
CA ALA A 21 -10.93 8.14 -9.73
C ALA A 21 -11.15 7.14 -8.58
N TYR A 22 -10.09 6.73 -7.89
CA TYR A 22 -10.15 5.74 -6.81
C TYR A 22 -9.96 6.37 -5.44
N GLU A 23 -10.40 5.66 -4.41
CA GLU A 23 -10.13 6.05 -3.03
C GLU A 23 -8.63 6.17 -2.76
N ASN A 24 -8.24 7.27 -2.13
CA ASN A 24 -6.83 7.54 -1.78
C ASN A 24 -6.21 6.36 -0.97
N SER A 25 -7.00 5.71 -0.11
CA SER A 25 -6.51 4.55 0.65
C SER A 25 -6.10 3.37 -0.24
N ALA A 26 -6.84 3.11 -1.33
CA ALA A 26 -6.51 2.06 -2.30
C ALA A 26 -5.28 2.43 -3.14
N VAL A 27 -5.20 3.69 -3.59
CA VAL A 27 -4.05 4.22 -4.34
C VAL A 27 -2.76 4.10 -3.54
N ARG A 28 -2.80 4.40 -2.25
CA ARG A 28 -1.65 4.29 -1.35
C ARG A 28 -1.17 2.85 -1.17
N ARG A 29 -2.10 1.89 -1.04
CA ARG A 29 -1.77 0.45 -0.98
C ARG A 29 -1.09 -0.01 -2.26
N LEU A 30 -1.63 0.40 -3.41
CA LEU A 30 -1.05 0.08 -4.71
C LEU A 30 0.36 0.66 -4.86
N GLY A 31 0.57 1.92 -4.48
CA GLY A 31 1.88 2.56 -4.52
C GLY A 31 2.92 1.85 -3.65
N TYR A 32 2.55 1.46 -2.44
CA TYR A 32 3.40 0.66 -1.56
C TYR A 32 3.79 -0.70 -2.18
N LEU A 33 2.82 -1.42 -2.76
CA LEU A 33 3.10 -2.72 -3.40
C LEU A 33 4.01 -2.55 -4.62
N LEU A 34 3.79 -1.53 -5.44
CA LEU A 34 4.65 -1.21 -6.58
C LEU A 34 6.10 -0.93 -6.14
N GLU A 35 6.29 -0.16 -5.07
CA GLU A 35 7.62 0.13 -4.51
C GLU A 35 8.29 -1.16 -4.00
N ARG A 36 7.56 -2.02 -3.27
CA ARG A 36 8.06 -3.32 -2.77
C ARG A 36 8.46 -4.28 -3.89
N PHE A 37 7.79 -4.24 -5.04
CA PHE A 37 8.13 -5.05 -6.22
C PHE A 37 9.16 -4.37 -7.15
N GLY A 38 9.76 -3.24 -6.75
CA GLY A 38 10.79 -2.55 -7.53
C GLY A 38 10.27 -1.67 -8.68
N HIS A 39 8.96 -1.44 -8.76
CA HIS A 39 8.33 -0.56 -9.75
C HIS A 39 8.33 0.91 -9.29
N ILE A 40 9.55 1.44 -9.03
CA ILE A 40 9.75 2.74 -8.38
C ILE A 40 9.10 3.89 -9.16
N ARG A 41 9.21 3.91 -10.50
CA ARG A 41 8.62 5.00 -11.32
C ARG A 41 7.10 5.07 -11.24
N GLN A 42 6.45 3.92 -11.13
CA GLN A 42 5.00 3.79 -11.00
C GLN A 42 4.57 4.17 -9.58
N ALA A 43 5.34 3.76 -8.58
CA ALA A 43 5.15 4.17 -7.20
C ALA A 43 5.29 5.70 -7.05
N ASP A 44 6.35 6.30 -7.60
CA ASP A 44 6.58 7.75 -7.56
C ASP A 44 5.41 8.56 -8.11
N ALA A 45 4.77 8.08 -9.17
CA ALA A 45 3.60 8.72 -9.75
C ALA A 45 2.38 8.77 -8.81
N LEU A 46 2.35 7.89 -7.79
CA LEU A 46 1.29 7.83 -6.78
C LEU A 46 1.63 8.54 -5.47
N ARG A 47 2.89 8.96 -5.27
CA ARG A 47 3.33 9.68 -4.05
C ARG A 47 2.49 10.92 -3.72
N PRO A 48 2.06 11.76 -4.68
CA PRO A 48 1.24 12.93 -4.36
C PRO A 48 -0.10 12.60 -3.68
N PHE A 49 -0.62 11.39 -3.86
CA PHE A 49 -1.84 10.94 -3.17
C PHE A 49 -1.55 10.57 -1.71
N ALA A 50 -0.40 9.95 -1.45
CA ALA A 50 0.06 9.64 -0.10
C ALA A 50 0.37 10.91 0.72
N ASP A 51 0.97 11.92 0.10
CA ASP A 51 1.26 13.21 0.74
C ASP A 51 -0.01 13.89 1.26
N LYS A 52 -1.11 13.80 0.52
CA LYS A 52 -2.42 14.36 0.91
C LYS A 52 -3.08 13.65 2.09
N ALA A 53 -2.66 12.45 2.43
CA ALA A 53 -3.35 11.70 3.47
C ALA A 53 -2.96 12.18 4.88
N LYS A 54 -3.94 12.27 5.79
CA LYS A 54 -3.73 12.76 7.15
C LYS A 54 -3.59 11.64 8.19
N SER A 55 -3.92 10.41 7.82
CA SER A 55 -3.99 9.28 8.75
C SER A 55 -3.42 8.02 8.17
N PHE A 56 -2.98 7.15 9.09
CA PHE A 56 -2.51 5.84 8.75
C PHE A 56 -3.67 4.89 8.43
N LYS A 57 -3.49 4.01 7.44
CA LYS A 57 -4.47 2.98 7.04
C LYS A 57 -3.80 1.62 7.00
N ALA A 58 -4.52 0.56 7.34
CA ALA A 58 -4.02 -0.79 7.21
C ALA A 58 -3.70 -1.11 5.74
N LEU A 59 -2.54 -1.72 5.50
CA LEU A 59 -2.12 -2.22 4.21
C LEU A 59 -3.12 -3.26 3.70
N ASP A 60 -3.47 -4.22 4.55
CA ASP A 60 -4.59 -5.13 4.30
C ASP A 60 -5.80 -4.72 5.17
N PRO A 61 -6.89 -4.22 4.56
CA PRO A 61 -8.10 -3.85 5.28
C PRO A 61 -8.87 -5.06 5.86
N ALA A 62 -8.63 -6.28 5.37
CA ALA A 62 -9.27 -7.50 5.88
C ALA A 62 -8.54 -8.12 7.08
N SER A 63 -7.31 -7.67 7.35
CA SER A 63 -6.52 -8.12 8.48
C SER A 63 -7.19 -7.74 9.80
N LYS A 64 -7.59 -8.74 10.58
CA LYS A 64 -8.08 -8.57 11.95
C LYS A 64 -6.92 -8.87 12.91
N PRO A 65 -6.49 -7.91 13.76
CA PRO A 65 -5.51 -8.23 14.78
C PRO A 65 -6.12 -9.25 15.75
N ILE A 66 -5.49 -10.42 15.85
CA ILE A 66 -5.96 -11.52 16.71
C ILE A 66 -5.76 -11.17 18.19
N VAL A 67 -4.73 -10.37 18.49
CA VAL A 67 -4.37 -9.93 19.85
C VAL A 67 -4.04 -8.44 19.85
N ALA A 68 -4.53 -7.70 20.85
CA ALA A 68 -4.31 -6.25 20.95
C ALA A 68 -2.82 -5.87 21.12
N GLU A 69 -2.01 -6.76 21.70
CA GLU A 69 -0.57 -6.57 21.90
C GLU A 69 0.21 -6.61 20.58
N LEU A 70 -0.26 -7.36 19.58
CA LEU A 70 0.34 -7.42 18.24
C LEU A 70 0.22 -6.08 17.48
N LYS A 71 -0.71 -5.22 17.91
CA LYS A 71 -0.83 -3.85 17.39
C LYS A 71 0.43 -3.01 17.68
N MET A 72 1.22 -3.37 18.69
CA MET A 72 2.48 -2.70 19.00
C MET A 72 3.63 -3.11 18.06
N LEU A 73 3.50 -4.26 17.37
CA LEU A 73 4.49 -4.77 16.41
C LEU A 73 4.18 -4.35 14.96
N GLU A 74 3.10 -3.59 14.74
CA GLU A 74 2.73 -3.10 13.41
C GLU A 74 3.80 -2.15 12.86
N GLU A 75 4.56 -2.63 11.87
CA GLU A 75 5.50 -1.80 11.11
C GLU A 75 4.71 -0.72 10.36
N LYS A 76 5.25 0.50 10.27
CA LYS A 76 4.61 1.59 9.55
C LYS A 76 5.45 1.99 8.34
N SER A 77 4.79 2.12 7.19
CA SER A 77 5.36 2.85 6.06
C SER A 77 4.96 4.32 6.17
N PRO A 78 5.86 5.23 6.62
CA PRO A 78 5.54 6.64 6.75
C PRO A 78 5.28 7.31 5.39
N VAL A 79 6.01 6.89 4.34
CA VAL A 79 5.85 7.38 2.97
C VAL A 79 4.42 7.15 2.47
N TRP A 80 3.92 5.93 2.62
CA TRP A 80 2.59 5.56 2.17
C TRP A 80 1.51 5.79 3.24
N LYS A 81 1.90 6.23 4.43
CA LYS A 81 1.11 6.32 5.66
C LYS A 81 0.39 4.99 5.97
N LEU A 82 0.98 3.85 5.65
CA LEU A 82 0.34 2.54 5.84
C LEU A 82 0.83 1.86 7.12
N VAL A 83 -0.08 1.14 7.77
CA VAL A 83 0.23 0.16 8.81
C VAL A 83 0.39 -1.19 8.12
N ILE A 84 1.58 -1.76 8.19
CA ILE A 84 1.95 -3.03 7.56
C ILE A 84 1.57 -4.11 8.57
N ASN A 85 0.52 -4.86 8.24
CA ASN A 85 0.11 -5.98 9.07
C ASN A 85 1.16 -7.09 8.91
N VAL A 86 1.80 -7.49 10.00
CA VAL A 86 2.65 -8.68 10.01
C VAL A 86 1.71 -9.89 10.14
N PRO A 87 1.69 -10.83 9.18
CA PRO A 87 0.95 -12.07 9.35
C PRO A 87 1.56 -12.83 10.52
N VAL A 88 0.73 -13.17 11.52
CA VAL A 88 1.13 -14.06 12.60
C VAL A 88 0.81 -15.48 12.14
N GLU A 89 1.84 -16.31 11.99
CA GLU A 89 1.66 -17.75 11.87
C GLU A 89 1.08 -18.26 13.19
N ILE A 90 -0.11 -18.84 13.11
CA ILE A 90 -0.69 -19.62 14.20
C ILE A 90 -0.48 -21.07 13.79
N ASP A 91 0.44 -21.78 14.46
CA ASP A 91 0.47 -23.23 14.38
C ASP A 91 -0.90 -23.76 14.87
N LEU A 92 -1.60 -24.48 14.00
CA LEU A 92 -2.86 -25.17 14.29
C LEU A 92 -2.60 -26.53 14.93
#